data_AF-A0A429E9R8-F1
#
_entry.id   AF-A0A429E9R8-F1
#
_cell.length_a   1.000
_cell.length_b   1.000
_cell.length_c   1.000
_cell.angle_alpha   90.00
_cell.angle_beta   90.00
_cell.angle_gamma   90.00
#
_symmetry.space_group_name_H-M   'P 1'
#
loop_
_entity.id
_entity.type
_entity.pdbx_description
1 polymer ?
#
loop_
_entity_poly.entity_id
_entity_poly.type
_entity_poly.pdbx_seq_one_letter_code
_entity_poly.pdbx_strand_id
1 'polypeptide(L)'
;MGLNTEELKWIAMATAVAAVLLVGGARFAAAIRLRRHRDLIGDALERMCALLSEPATRPRLQGLAHDVVEVLARQDTAASALRAKDSPAAESREGLALLVAADALTTTIEPIHAGRPDDSVWEEAAVAPSVGEHPQLKEIIEQMGRSSTRQVAIGRMVLSEGDRFGLPEAGAKELLAAAFDRARLAVRDAERLAEDKGPLVALAALTAITIPVPESGFPGQAVADELRTQVNTLARLGIRHHTALSQYRAAESRKERR
;
A
#
# COMPACT_ATOMS: atom_id res chain seq x y z
N MET A 1 10.10 65.45 27.02
CA MET A 1 11.50 64.97 26.94
C MET A 1 11.70 64.40 25.55
N GLY A 2 12.44 65.11 24.69
CA GLY A 2 12.77 64.61 23.35
C GLY A 2 14.03 63.75 23.42
N LEU A 3 14.01 62.58 22.78
CA LEU A 3 15.19 61.72 22.65
C LEU A 3 16.34 62.51 22.01
N ASN A 4 17.53 62.37 22.58
CA ASN A 4 18.70 63.09 22.08
C ASN A 4 19.16 62.47 20.75
N THR A 5 19.79 63.25 19.86
CA THR A 5 20.17 62.77 18.51
C THR A 5 21.14 61.59 18.54
N GLU A 6 21.93 61.43 19.60
CA GLU A 6 22.76 60.24 19.82
C GLU A 6 21.94 58.99 20.15
N GLU A 7 20.89 59.11 20.97
CA GLU A 7 20.03 57.97 21.34
C GLU A 7 19.29 57.43 20.11
N LEU A 8 18.84 58.31 19.22
CA LEU A 8 18.25 57.95 17.94
C LEU A 8 19.22 57.16 17.04
N LYS A 9 20.52 57.51 17.03
CA LYS A 9 21.53 56.77 16.26
C LYS A 9 21.80 55.39 16.84
N TRP A 10 21.88 55.27 18.16
CA TRP A 10 22.05 53.98 18.83
C TRP A 10 20.84 53.05 18.63
N ILE A 11 19.62 53.58 18.72
CA ILE A 11 18.40 52.82 18.42
C ILE A 11 18.38 52.39 16.96
N ALA A 12 18.70 53.28 16.01
CA ALA A 12 18.75 52.93 14.60
C ALA A 12 19.79 51.83 14.31
N MET A 13 20.97 51.92 14.92
CA MET A 13 22.02 50.90 14.78
C MET A 13 21.62 49.56 15.39
N ALA A 14 21.04 49.56 16.60
CA ALA A 14 20.54 48.34 17.23
C ALA A 14 19.43 47.67 16.39
N THR A 15 18.52 48.47 15.82
CA THR A 15 17.44 47.98 14.95
C THR A 15 18.00 47.40 13.65
N ALA A 16 19.00 48.06 13.04
CA ALA A 16 19.67 47.56 11.84
C ALA A 16 20.40 46.24 12.11
N VAL A 17 21.14 46.13 13.22
CA VAL A 17 21.82 44.89 13.62
C VAL A 17 20.81 43.76 13.88
N ALA A 18 19.72 44.04 14.58
CA ALA A 18 18.65 43.07 14.81
C ALA A 18 18.01 42.60 13.50
N ALA A 19 17.77 43.50 12.55
CA ALA A 19 17.23 43.16 11.23
C ALA A 19 18.20 42.27 10.42
N VAL A 20 19.51 42.58 10.43
CA VAL A 20 20.51 41.74 9.76
C VAL A 20 20.59 40.35 10.39
N LEU A 21 20.56 40.26 11.73
CA LEU A 21 20.57 38.97 12.44
C LEU A 21 19.31 38.14 12.14
N LEU A 22 18.13 38.76 12.09
CA LEU A 22 16.88 38.09 11.74
C LEU A 22 16.89 37.59 10.29
N VAL A 23 17.30 38.42 9.34
CA VAL A 23 17.38 38.04 7.92
C VAL A 23 18.45 36.96 7.70
N GLY A 24 19.61 37.09 8.35
CA GLY A 24 20.69 36.10 8.30
C GLY A 24 20.28 34.76 8.91
N GLY A 25 19.66 34.77 10.09
CA GLY A 25 19.13 33.57 10.74
C GLY A 25 18.05 32.87 9.92
N ALA A 26 17.12 33.64 9.34
CA ALA A 26 16.08 33.09 8.45
C ALA A 26 16.67 32.42 7.20
N ARG A 27 17.67 33.05 6.56
CA ARG A 27 18.37 32.48 5.40
C ARG A 27 19.15 31.22 5.75
N PHE A 28 19.81 31.20 6.90
CA PHE A 28 20.55 30.02 7.37
C PHE A 28 19.60 28.84 7.66
N ALA A 29 18.48 29.10 8.34
CA ALA A 29 17.45 28.09 8.58
C ALA A 29 16.84 27.56 7.27
N ALA A 30 16.58 28.44 6.29
CA ALA A 30 16.12 28.05 4.96
C ALA A 30 17.15 27.19 4.22
N ALA A 31 18.44 27.54 4.28
CA ALA A 31 19.51 26.77 3.66
C ALA A 31 19.66 25.37 4.28
N ILE A 32 19.56 25.25 5.61
CA ILE A 32 19.57 23.94 6.30
C ILE A 32 18.37 23.10 5.87
N ARG A 33 17.17 23.69 5.82
CA ARG A 33 15.96 22.98 5.36
C ARG A 33 16.11 22.50 3.92
N LEU A 34 16.63 23.34 3.03
CA LEU A 34 16.85 22.98 1.63
C LEU A 34 17.84 21.82 1.48
N ARG A 35 18.94 21.82 2.26
CA ARG A 35 19.90 20.71 2.28
C ARG A 35 19.26 19.41 2.75
N ARG A 36 18.58 19.43 3.90
CA ARG A 36 17.87 18.25 4.42
C ARG A 36 16.81 17.73 3.44
N HIS A 37 16.07 18.62 2.79
CA HIS A 37 15.09 18.26 1.78
C HIS A 37 15.76 17.60 0.57
N ARG A 38 16.84 18.18 0.05
CA ARG A 38 17.64 17.57 -1.03
C ARG A 38 18.16 16.18 -0.63
N ASP A 39 18.68 16.02 0.58
CA ASP A 39 19.21 14.75 1.06
C ASP A 39 18.11 13.69 1.15
N LEU A 40 16.91 14.05 1.64
CA LEU A 40 15.75 13.17 1.68
C LEU A 40 15.26 12.77 0.27
N ILE A 41 15.24 13.71 -0.67
CA ILE A 41 14.90 13.42 -2.07
C ILE A 41 15.96 12.52 -2.71
N GLY A 42 17.24 12.78 -2.46
CA GLY A 42 18.34 11.96 -2.96
C GLY A 42 18.27 10.52 -2.47
N ASP A 43 18.12 10.33 -1.15
CA ASP A 43 17.96 9.01 -0.52
C ASP A 43 16.69 8.28 -0.98
N ALA A 44 15.59 9.02 -1.22
CA ALA A 44 14.39 8.43 -1.81
C ALA A 44 14.66 7.91 -3.23
N LEU A 45 15.26 8.73 -4.09
CA LEU A 45 15.55 8.37 -5.47
C LEU A 45 16.54 7.20 -5.57
N GLU A 46 17.57 7.19 -4.72
CA GLU A 46 18.53 6.08 -4.65
C GLU A 46 17.81 4.76 -4.35
N ARG A 47 16.93 4.74 -3.35
CA ARG A 47 16.12 3.56 -3.00
C ARG A 47 15.14 3.18 -4.10
N MET A 48 14.51 4.15 -4.77
CA MET A 48 13.61 3.90 -5.90
C MET A 48 14.37 3.27 -7.09
N CYS A 49 15.59 3.74 -7.37
CA CYS A 49 16.47 3.17 -8.40
C CYS A 49 16.95 1.76 -8.03
N ALA A 50 17.27 1.51 -6.76
CA ALA A 50 17.66 0.18 -6.28
C ALA A 50 16.53 -0.84 -6.52
N LEU A 51 15.28 -0.47 -6.21
CA LEU A 51 14.10 -1.32 -6.47
C LEU A 51 13.90 -1.66 -7.96
N LEU A 52 14.31 -0.78 -8.88
CA LEU A 52 14.27 -1.09 -10.31
C LEU A 52 15.40 -2.03 -10.75
N SER A 53 16.54 -1.96 -10.09
CA SER A 53 17.74 -2.72 -10.45
C SER A 53 17.68 -4.17 -9.96
N GLU A 54 16.86 -4.44 -8.95
CA GLU A 54 16.63 -5.77 -8.41
C GLU A 54 15.20 -6.26 -8.73
N PRO A 55 14.95 -6.78 -9.95
CA PRO A 55 13.61 -7.19 -10.38
C PRO A 55 12.99 -8.32 -9.55
N ALA A 56 13.78 -9.02 -8.73
CA ALA A 56 13.30 -10.06 -7.82
C ALA A 56 12.81 -9.52 -6.46
N THR A 57 13.19 -8.30 -6.08
CA THR A 57 12.94 -7.78 -4.73
C THR A 57 11.66 -6.94 -4.73
N ARG A 58 10.51 -7.60 -4.60
CA ARG A 58 9.26 -6.88 -4.32
C ARG A 58 9.37 -6.21 -2.95
N PRO A 59 8.84 -4.99 -2.79
CA PRO A 59 8.63 -4.42 -1.46
C PRO A 59 7.87 -5.41 -0.55
N ARG A 60 8.19 -5.45 0.74
CA ARG A 60 7.79 -6.55 1.64
C ARG A 60 6.28 -6.67 1.79
N LEU A 61 5.58 -5.56 2.02
CA LEU A 61 4.13 -5.53 2.14
C LEU A 61 3.46 -5.84 0.81
N GLN A 62 4.05 -5.40 -0.31
CA GLN A 62 3.53 -5.75 -1.62
C GLN A 62 3.67 -7.26 -1.92
N GLY A 63 4.81 -7.85 -1.58
CA GLY A 63 5.01 -9.30 -1.66
C GLY A 63 4.00 -10.05 -0.81
N LEU A 64 3.81 -9.63 0.44
CA LEU A 64 2.82 -10.21 1.34
C LEU A 64 1.38 -10.10 0.81
N ALA A 65 1.01 -8.95 0.22
CA ALA A 65 -0.29 -8.75 -0.41
C ALA A 65 -0.52 -9.75 -1.55
N HIS A 66 0.50 -9.93 -2.41
CA HIS A 66 0.45 -10.89 -3.50
C HIS A 66 0.27 -12.33 -3.00
N ASP A 67 1.04 -12.74 -1.99
CA ASP A 67 0.97 -14.09 -1.45
C ASP A 67 -0.39 -14.37 -0.79
N VAL A 68 -0.95 -13.39 -0.08
CA VAL A 68 -2.30 -13.45 0.50
C VAL A 68 -3.35 -13.63 -0.59
N VAL A 69 -3.30 -12.83 -1.67
CA VAL A 69 -4.25 -12.96 -2.80
C VAL A 69 -4.12 -14.32 -3.49
N GLU A 70 -2.91 -14.86 -3.61
CA GLU A 70 -2.70 -16.20 -4.16
C GLU A 70 -3.35 -17.28 -3.28
N VAL A 71 -3.28 -17.15 -1.95
CA VAL A 71 -4.02 -18.03 -1.03
C VAL A 71 -5.54 -17.89 -1.23
N LEU A 72 -6.07 -16.67 -1.33
CA LEU A 72 -7.50 -16.46 -1.58
C LEU A 72 -7.96 -17.12 -2.89
N ALA A 73 -7.20 -16.97 -3.98
CA ALA A 73 -7.50 -17.60 -5.25
C ALA A 73 -7.50 -19.14 -5.18
N ARG A 74 -6.55 -19.73 -4.44
CA ARG A 74 -6.52 -21.18 -4.18
C ARG A 74 -7.74 -21.63 -3.36
N GLN A 75 -8.13 -20.87 -2.34
CA GLN A 75 -9.32 -21.16 -1.55
C GLN A 75 -10.60 -21.09 -2.40
N ASP A 76 -10.72 -20.09 -3.28
CA ASP A 76 -11.88 -19.94 -4.17
C ASP A 76 -11.98 -21.07 -5.20
N THR A 77 -10.84 -21.51 -5.73
CA THR A 77 -10.75 -22.67 -6.62
C THR A 77 -11.20 -23.94 -5.89
N ALA A 78 -10.77 -24.12 -4.64
CA ALA A 78 -11.18 -25.26 -3.81
C ALA A 78 -12.69 -25.23 -3.49
N ALA A 79 -13.25 -24.05 -3.20
CA ALA A 79 -14.69 -23.88 -3.03
C ALA A 79 -15.45 -24.25 -4.31
N SER A 80 -14.99 -23.77 -5.47
CA SER A 80 -15.59 -24.07 -6.77
C SER A 80 -15.59 -25.57 -7.09
N ALA A 81 -14.49 -26.28 -6.81
CA ALA A 81 -14.42 -27.73 -6.96
C ALA A 81 -15.44 -28.47 -6.07
N LEU A 82 -15.63 -28.00 -4.83
CA LEU A 82 -16.64 -28.57 -3.92
C LEU A 82 -18.06 -28.35 -4.43
N ARG A 83 -18.35 -27.17 -5.02
CA ARG A 83 -19.64 -26.90 -5.68
C ARG A 83 -19.89 -27.86 -6.85
N ALA A 84 -18.84 -28.17 -7.61
CA ALA A 84 -18.90 -29.12 -8.72
C ALA A 84 -18.97 -30.59 -8.27
N LYS A 85 -18.84 -30.88 -6.96
CA LYS A 85 -18.68 -32.23 -6.40
C LYS A 85 -17.46 -32.97 -6.95
N ASP A 86 -16.46 -32.21 -7.41
CA ASP A 86 -15.17 -32.75 -7.77
C ASP A 86 -14.39 -33.13 -6.50
N SER A 87 -13.38 -34.00 -6.66
CA SER A 87 -12.55 -34.50 -5.56
C SER A 87 -12.09 -33.35 -4.64
N PRO A 88 -12.17 -33.50 -3.30
CA PRO A 88 -11.93 -32.39 -2.39
C PRO A 88 -10.48 -31.91 -2.52
N ALA A 89 -10.31 -30.68 -2.98
CA ALA A 89 -9.02 -30.01 -2.90
C ALA A 89 -8.64 -29.87 -1.43
N ALA A 90 -7.55 -30.52 -1.02
CA ALA A 90 -7.01 -30.38 0.32
C ALA A 90 -6.64 -28.90 0.55
N GLU A 91 -7.23 -28.28 1.56
CA GLU A 91 -6.80 -26.95 1.97
C GLU A 91 -5.36 -27.02 2.48
N SER A 92 -4.51 -26.14 1.96
CA SER A 92 -3.12 -26.06 2.42
C SER A 92 -3.06 -25.39 3.80
N ARG A 93 -2.58 -26.14 4.80
CA ARG A 93 -2.25 -25.60 6.13
C ARG A 93 -1.24 -24.45 6.05
N GLU A 94 -0.37 -24.47 5.06
CA GLU A 94 0.61 -23.41 4.81
C GLU A 94 -0.08 -22.11 4.40
N GLY A 95 -1.15 -22.19 3.60
CA GLY A 95 -1.96 -21.04 3.22
C GLY A 95 -2.62 -20.37 4.43
N LEU A 96 -3.21 -21.15 5.36
CA LEU A 96 -3.78 -20.59 6.59
C LEU A 96 -2.70 -19.97 7.48
N ALA A 97 -1.55 -20.63 7.64
CA ALA A 97 -0.45 -20.11 8.44
C ALA A 97 0.05 -18.76 7.90
N LEU A 98 0.14 -18.63 6.58
CA LEU A 98 0.48 -17.35 5.93
C LEU A 98 -0.56 -16.27 6.23
N LEU A 99 -1.86 -16.57 6.14
CA LEU A 99 -2.92 -15.61 6.45
C LEU A 99 -2.86 -15.13 7.90
N VAL A 100 -2.66 -16.06 8.86
CA VAL A 100 -2.52 -15.72 10.29
C VAL A 100 -1.26 -14.89 10.54
N ALA A 101 -0.14 -15.24 9.90
CA ALA A 101 1.09 -14.46 9.98
C ALA A 101 0.90 -13.05 9.38
N ALA A 102 0.21 -12.94 8.24
CA ALA A 102 -0.09 -11.67 7.60
C ALA A 102 -0.96 -10.79 8.50
N ASP A 103 -2.02 -11.33 9.10
CA ASP A 103 -2.85 -10.62 10.07
C ASP A 103 -2.02 -10.14 11.27
N ALA A 104 -1.20 -11.01 11.87
CA ALA A 104 -0.36 -10.65 13.01
C ALA A 104 0.68 -9.56 12.69
N LEU A 105 1.29 -9.60 11.50
CA LEU A 105 2.29 -8.61 11.06
C LEU A 105 1.69 -7.25 10.70
N THR A 106 0.41 -7.21 10.34
CA THR A 106 -0.26 -6.02 9.82
C THR A 106 -1.33 -5.47 10.75
N THR A 107 -1.66 -6.17 11.83
CA THR A 107 -2.59 -5.70 12.85
C THR A 107 -2.04 -4.43 13.48
N THR A 108 -2.63 -3.31 13.11
CA THR A 108 -2.56 -2.05 13.85
C THR A 108 -3.63 -2.06 14.94
N ILE A 109 -3.44 -1.30 16.02
CA ILE A 109 -4.48 -1.08 17.03
C ILE A 109 -5.64 -0.35 16.34
N GLU A 110 -6.65 -1.08 15.86
CA GLU A 110 -7.81 -0.50 15.21
C GLU A 110 -8.60 0.35 16.22
N PRO A 111 -9.12 1.52 15.81
CA PRO A 111 -10.10 2.23 16.62
C PRO A 111 -11.34 1.35 16.80
N ILE A 112 -11.90 1.36 18.02
CA ILE A 112 -12.98 0.49 18.55
C ILE A 112 -14.30 0.54 17.74
N HIS A 113 -14.35 1.25 16.60
CA HIS A 113 -15.57 1.58 15.86
C HIS A 113 -15.61 1.05 14.42
N ALA A 114 -14.67 0.20 14.00
CA ALA A 114 -14.87 -0.59 12.80
C ALA A 114 -16.03 -1.58 13.04
N GLY A 115 -17.16 -1.36 12.39
CA GLY A 115 -18.29 -2.30 12.44
C GLY A 115 -17.84 -3.70 12.03
N ARG A 116 -18.43 -4.74 12.63
CA ARG A 116 -18.12 -6.13 12.26
C ARG A 116 -18.40 -6.32 10.76
N PRO A 117 -17.48 -6.93 9.99
CA PRO A 117 -17.73 -7.27 8.60
C PRO A 117 -19.01 -8.10 8.46
N ASP A 118 -19.81 -7.82 7.42
CA ASP A 118 -21.01 -8.59 7.11
C ASP A 118 -20.63 -9.85 6.32
N ASP A 119 -20.60 -10.99 7.01
CA ASP A 119 -20.31 -12.30 6.42
C ASP A 119 -21.61 -13.10 6.14
N SER A 120 -22.78 -12.46 6.16
CA SER A 120 -24.09 -13.12 5.95
C SER A 120 -24.18 -13.91 4.64
N VAL A 121 -23.45 -13.48 3.60
CA VAL A 121 -23.30 -14.17 2.31
C VAL A 121 -22.73 -15.60 2.43
N TRP A 122 -22.06 -15.92 3.53
CA TRP A 122 -21.51 -17.25 3.79
C TRP A 122 -22.27 -18.04 4.86
N GLU A 123 -22.98 -17.37 5.77
CA GLU A 123 -23.70 -18.02 6.89
C GLU A 123 -24.95 -18.80 6.45
N GLU A 124 -25.55 -18.44 5.31
CA GLU A 124 -26.78 -19.06 4.79
C GLU A 124 -26.56 -20.17 3.76
N ALA A 125 -25.30 -20.52 3.47
CA ALA A 125 -24.99 -21.20 2.21
C ALA A 125 -25.30 -22.71 2.23
N ALA A 126 -26.34 -23.11 1.47
CA ALA A 126 -26.56 -24.51 1.04
C ALA A 126 -25.47 -25.03 0.09
N VAL A 127 -24.59 -24.14 -0.37
CA VAL A 127 -23.55 -24.32 -1.36
C VAL A 127 -22.21 -23.89 -0.73
N ALA A 128 -21.08 -24.44 -1.17
CA ALA A 128 -19.78 -24.02 -0.62
C ALA A 128 -19.57 -22.50 -0.78
N PRO A 129 -19.10 -21.77 0.25
CA PRO A 129 -18.88 -20.33 0.16
C PRO A 129 -17.76 -20.01 -0.83
N SER A 130 -17.92 -18.94 -1.62
CA SER A 130 -16.88 -18.40 -2.51
C SER A 130 -16.39 -17.08 -1.96
N VAL A 131 -15.08 -16.88 -1.97
CA VAL A 131 -14.49 -15.59 -1.62
C VAL A 131 -14.61 -14.59 -2.76
N GLY A 132 -14.54 -15.06 -4.02
CA GLY A 132 -14.74 -14.24 -5.22
C GLY A 132 -16.09 -13.50 -5.27
N GLU A 133 -17.10 -14.04 -4.60
CA GLU A 133 -18.45 -13.48 -4.50
C GLU A 133 -18.63 -12.50 -3.32
N HIS A 134 -17.62 -12.36 -2.44
CA HIS A 134 -17.76 -11.57 -1.23
C HIS A 134 -17.74 -10.06 -1.52
N PRO A 135 -18.73 -9.27 -1.04
CA PRO A 135 -18.87 -7.85 -1.40
C PRO A 135 -17.67 -6.99 -0.99
N GLN A 136 -16.99 -7.37 0.10
CA GLN A 136 -15.77 -6.69 0.57
C GLN A 136 -14.63 -6.70 -0.47
N LEU A 137 -14.59 -7.64 -1.41
CA LEU A 137 -13.54 -7.66 -2.45
C LEU A 137 -13.61 -6.43 -3.35
N LYS A 138 -14.81 -5.94 -3.68
CA LYS A 138 -14.98 -4.74 -4.51
C LYS A 138 -14.37 -3.52 -3.82
N GLU A 139 -14.66 -3.35 -2.54
CA GLU A 139 -14.12 -2.25 -1.75
C GLU A 139 -12.60 -2.32 -1.64
N ILE A 140 -12.04 -3.52 -1.45
CA ILE A 140 -10.59 -3.72 -1.39
C ILE A 140 -9.94 -3.39 -2.74
N ILE A 141 -10.52 -3.82 -3.86
CA ILE A 141 -10.02 -3.49 -5.21
C ILE A 141 -9.97 -1.97 -5.41
N GLU A 142 -11.05 -1.27 -5.10
CA GLU A 142 -11.11 0.19 -5.22
C GLU A 142 -10.07 0.88 -4.32
N GLN A 143 -9.93 0.42 -3.07
CA GLN A 143 -8.94 0.96 -2.14
C GLN A 143 -7.50 0.73 -2.63
N MET A 144 -7.19 -0.48 -3.10
CA MET A 144 -5.87 -0.82 -3.63
C MET A 144 -5.57 -0.04 -4.91
N GLY A 145 -6.52 0.08 -5.85
CA GLY A 145 -6.37 0.89 -7.06
C GLY A 145 -6.10 2.37 -6.75
N ARG A 146 -6.83 2.94 -5.77
CA ARG A 146 -6.56 4.30 -5.27
C ARG A 146 -5.18 4.43 -4.64
N SER A 147 -4.77 3.47 -3.80
CA SER A 147 -3.45 3.49 -3.15
C SER A 147 -2.31 3.37 -4.17
N SER A 148 -2.40 2.44 -5.12
CA SER A 148 -1.44 2.31 -6.22
C SER A 148 -1.35 3.59 -7.06
N THR A 149 -2.48 4.21 -7.40
CA THR A 149 -2.50 5.50 -8.11
C THR A 149 -1.81 6.60 -7.31
N ARG A 150 -2.05 6.64 -5.99
CA ARG A 150 -1.40 7.59 -5.08
C ARG A 150 0.11 7.35 -4.99
N GLN A 151 0.57 6.10 -4.91
CA GLN A 151 2.00 5.76 -4.92
C GLN A 151 2.68 6.24 -6.20
N VAL A 152 2.04 6.02 -7.36
CA VAL A 152 2.54 6.53 -8.64
C VAL A 152 2.64 8.06 -8.62
N ALA A 153 1.61 8.76 -8.13
CA ALA A 153 1.63 10.22 -8.05
C ALA A 153 2.75 10.74 -7.13
N ILE A 154 2.93 10.11 -5.97
CA ILE A 154 3.99 10.43 -5.01
C ILE A 154 5.37 10.18 -5.62
N GLY A 155 5.59 9.02 -6.26
CA GLY A 155 6.86 8.68 -6.91
C GLY A 155 7.22 9.68 -8.02
N ARG A 156 6.24 10.09 -8.83
CA ARG A 156 6.42 11.13 -9.85
C ARG A 156 6.74 12.51 -9.24
N MET A 157 6.11 12.85 -8.12
CA MET A 157 6.41 14.09 -7.39
C MET A 157 7.85 14.08 -6.88
N VAL A 158 8.32 12.99 -6.29
CA VAL A 158 9.72 12.85 -5.83
C VAL A 158 10.69 12.95 -7.01
N LEU A 159 10.38 12.31 -8.14
CA LEU A 159 11.18 12.42 -9.36
C LEU A 159 11.25 13.86 -9.89
N SER A 160 10.11 14.57 -9.94
CA SER A 160 10.05 15.97 -10.36
C SER A 160 10.77 16.92 -9.39
N GLU A 161 10.80 16.60 -8.10
CA GLU A 161 11.52 17.38 -7.10
C GLU A 161 13.03 17.11 -7.19
N GLY A 162 13.42 15.86 -7.46
CA GLY A 162 14.79 15.47 -7.78
C GLY A 162 15.38 16.28 -8.91
N ASP A 163 14.61 16.46 -9.98
CA ASP A 163 15.03 17.22 -11.17
C ASP A 163 15.51 18.63 -10.81
N ARG A 164 14.85 19.28 -9.83
CA ARG A 164 15.22 20.62 -9.35
C ARG A 164 16.59 20.63 -8.67
N PHE A 165 17.04 19.49 -8.16
CA PHE A 165 18.34 19.29 -7.52
C PHE A 165 19.38 18.63 -8.45
N GLY A 166 19.03 18.37 -9.71
CA GLY A 166 19.89 17.65 -10.66
C GLY A 166 20.03 16.16 -10.31
N LEU A 167 18.99 15.56 -9.73
CA LEU A 167 18.91 14.15 -9.35
C LEU A 167 17.66 13.49 -9.97
N PRO A 168 17.64 12.18 -10.24
CA PRO A 168 18.78 11.28 -10.30
C PRO A 168 19.58 11.49 -11.61
N GLU A 169 20.59 10.65 -11.89
CA GLU A 169 21.25 10.64 -13.19
C GLU A 169 20.24 10.47 -14.34
N ALA A 170 20.51 11.06 -15.50
CA ALA A 170 19.55 11.13 -16.62
C ALA A 170 18.99 9.74 -17.03
N GLY A 171 19.82 8.70 -17.04
CA GLY A 171 19.38 7.33 -17.35
C GLY A 171 18.44 6.73 -16.29
N ALA A 172 18.73 6.97 -15.02
CA ALA A 172 17.87 6.49 -13.93
C ALA A 172 16.52 7.21 -13.90
N LYS A 173 16.49 8.49 -14.26
CA LYS A 173 15.27 9.29 -14.36
C LYS A 173 14.30 8.71 -15.39
N GLU A 174 14.79 8.42 -16.60
CA GLU A 174 13.97 7.87 -17.67
C GLU A 174 13.40 6.49 -17.31
N LEU A 175 14.21 5.64 -16.68
CA LEU A 175 13.77 4.33 -16.19
C LEU A 175 12.67 4.44 -15.13
N LEU A 176 12.81 5.35 -14.16
CA LEU A 176 11.78 5.61 -13.15
C LEU A 176 10.49 6.16 -13.78
N ALA A 177 10.60 7.14 -14.68
CA ALA A 177 9.45 7.69 -15.39
C ALA A 177 8.68 6.61 -16.16
N ALA A 178 9.40 5.77 -16.92
CA ALA A 178 8.81 4.66 -17.65
C ALA A 178 8.16 3.62 -16.72
N ALA A 179 8.78 3.33 -15.56
CA ALA A 179 8.20 2.44 -14.57
C ALA A 179 6.88 2.99 -14.01
N PHE A 180 6.79 4.29 -13.71
CA PHE A 180 5.55 4.92 -13.27
C PHE A 180 4.45 4.95 -14.33
N ASP A 181 4.81 5.16 -15.59
CA ASP A 181 3.84 5.11 -16.69
C ASP A 181 3.31 3.69 -16.89
N ARG A 182 4.17 2.66 -16.84
CA ARG A 182 3.76 1.25 -16.86
C ARG A 182 2.85 0.91 -15.69
N ALA A 183 3.21 1.31 -14.47
CA ALA A 183 2.39 1.08 -13.29
C ALA A 183 1.01 1.73 -13.41
N ARG A 184 0.94 2.97 -13.89
CA ARG A 184 -0.33 3.68 -14.11
C ARG A 184 -1.24 2.95 -15.10
N LEU A 185 -0.69 2.43 -16.20
CA LEU A 185 -1.44 1.66 -17.18
C LEU A 185 -1.93 0.34 -16.57
N ALA A 186 -1.05 -0.37 -15.87
CA ALA A 186 -1.39 -1.63 -15.22
C ALA A 186 -2.51 -1.50 -14.18
N VAL A 187 -2.55 -0.40 -13.40
CA VAL A 187 -3.65 -0.15 -12.45
C VAL A 187 -4.99 -0.06 -13.18
N ARG A 188 -5.04 0.70 -14.29
CA ARG A 188 -6.26 0.84 -15.10
C ARG A 188 -6.68 -0.46 -15.76
N ASP A 189 -5.72 -1.27 -16.18
CA ASP A 189 -6.01 -2.58 -16.77
C ASP A 189 -6.54 -3.55 -15.70
N ALA A 190 -5.99 -3.51 -14.48
CA ALA A 190 -6.46 -4.31 -13.36
C ALA A 190 -7.89 -3.95 -12.91
N GLU A 191 -8.25 -2.66 -12.93
CA GLU A 191 -9.63 -2.21 -12.66
C GLU A 191 -10.62 -2.77 -13.70
N ARG A 192 -10.27 -2.81 -14.98
CA ARG A 192 -11.10 -3.43 -16.03
C ARG A 192 -11.25 -4.94 -15.85
N LEU A 193 -10.20 -5.62 -15.39
CA LEU A 193 -10.27 -7.06 -15.12
C LEU A 193 -11.30 -7.42 -14.04
N ALA A 194 -11.65 -6.51 -13.14
CA ALA A 194 -12.69 -6.75 -12.14
C ALA A 194 -14.06 -6.97 -12.77
N GLU A 195 -14.35 -6.24 -13.86
CA GLU A 195 -15.60 -6.34 -14.63
C GLU A 195 -15.57 -7.57 -15.55
N ASP A 196 -14.45 -7.81 -16.23
CA ASP A 196 -14.35 -8.84 -17.27
C ASP A 196 -14.14 -10.26 -16.73
N LYS A 197 -13.33 -10.39 -15.67
CA LYS A 197 -12.83 -11.70 -15.16
C LYS A 197 -13.09 -11.92 -13.67
N GLY A 198 -13.62 -10.91 -12.99
CA GLY A 198 -14.02 -10.98 -11.60
C GLY A 198 -12.97 -10.48 -10.59
N PRO A 199 -13.35 -10.36 -9.31
CA PRO A 199 -12.60 -9.61 -8.31
C PRO A 199 -11.20 -10.18 -7.98
N LEU A 200 -11.07 -11.51 -7.89
CA LEU A 200 -9.79 -12.14 -7.54
C LEU A 200 -8.73 -11.97 -8.63
N VAL A 201 -9.14 -11.96 -9.90
CA VAL A 201 -8.23 -11.72 -11.03
C VAL A 201 -7.74 -10.27 -11.02
N ALA A 202 -8.63 -9.32 -10.70
CA ALA A 202 -8.25 -7.92 -10.53
C ALA A 202 -7.27 -7.71 -9.38
N LEU A 203 -7.50 -8.34 -8.22
CA LEU A 203 -6.59 -8.27 -7.08
C LEU A 203 -5.23 -8.90 -7.38
N ALA A 204 -5.21 -10.03 -8.09
CA ALA A 204 -3.97 -10.66 -8.52
C ALA A 204 -3.18 -9.74 -9.47
N ALA A 205 -3.87 -9.05 -10.38
CA ALA A 205 -3.25 -8.07 -11.25
C ALA A 205 -2.73 -6.86 -10.46
N LEU A 206 -3.52 -6.27 -9.55
CA LEU A 206 -3.12 -5.12 -8.72
C LEU A 206 -1.89 -5.41 -7.85
N THR A 207 -1.86 -6.56 -7.18
CA THR A 207 -0.73 -6.92 -6.31
C THR A 207 0.55 -7.22 -7.07
N ALA A 208 0.45 -7.61 -8.35
CA ALA A 208 1.59 -7.86 -9.21
C ALA A 208 2.26 -6.57 -9.76
N ILE A 209 1.64 -5.39 -9.62
CA ILE A 209 2.17 -4.13 -10.16
C ILE A 209 3.32 -3.61 -9.33
N THR A 210 4.56 -3.85 -9.72
CA THR A 210 5.72 -3.24 -9.02
C THR A 210 5.72 -1.72 -9.20
N ILE A 211 5.55 -0.98 -8.10
CA ILE A 211 5.70 0.48 -8.06
C ILE A 211 7.01 0.77 -7.34
N PRO A 212 7.99 1.46 -7.96
CA PRO A 212 9.29 1.73 -7.36
C PRO A 212 9.18 2.87 -6.34
N VAL A 213 8.44 2.63 -5.26
CA VAL A 213 8.32 3.50 -4.09
C VAL A 213 8.73 2.67 -2.88
N PRO A 214 9.79 3.07 -2.13
CA PRO A 214 10.23 2.31 -0.97
C PRO A 214 9.12 2.29 0.08
N GLU A 215 9.02 1.24 0.89
CA GLU A 215 8.04 1.16 1.99
C GLU A 215 8.51 1.87 3.27
N SER A 216 9.83 2.01 3.44
CA SER A 216 10.45 2.63 4.60
C SER A 216 10.94 4.05 4.28
N GLY A 217 10.84 4.94 5.26
CA GLY A 217 11.26 6.34 5.13
C GLY A 217 10.41 7.13 4.14
N PHE A 218 10.95 8.26 3.69
CA PHE A 218 10.28 9.10 2.70
C PHE A 218 10.46 8.52 1.28
N PRO A 219 9.41 8.49 0.43
CA PRO A 219 8.02 8.88 0.72
C PRO A 219 7.14 7.71 1.20
N GLY A 220 7.69 6.50 1.27
CA GLY A 220 7.01 5.23 1.56
C GLY A 220 6.11 5.17 2.76
N GLN A 221 6.54 5.83 3.84
CA GLN A 221 5.83 5.80 5.12
C GLN A 221 4.39 6.32 4.99
N ALA A 222 4.12 7.25 4.07
CA ALA A 222 2.79 7.78 3.83
C ALA A 222 1.81 6.77 3.20
N VAL A 223 2.32 5.66 2.65
CA VAL A 223 1.52 4.64 1.97
C VAL A 223 1.63 3.27 2.63
N ALA A 224 2.69 3.02 3.39
CA ALA A 224 2.89 1.77 4.11
C ALA A 224 1.73 1.45 5.07
N ASP A 225 1.14 2.43 5.73
CA ASP A 225 0.01 2.20 6.65
C ASP A 225 -1.26 1.77 5.90
N GLU A 226 -1.56 2.40 4.75
CA GLU A 226 -2.68 1.98 3.90
C GLU A 226 -2.47 0.55 3.37
N LEU A 227 -1.25 0.23 2.91
CA LEU A 227 -0.92 -1.12 2.44
C LEU A 227 -1.04 -2.15 3.57
N ARG A 228 -0.60 -1.83 4.80
CA ARG A 228 -0.80 -2.71 5.97
C ARG A 228 -2.26 -2.96 6.22
N THR A 229 -3.11 -1.92 6.23
CA THR A 229 -4.56 -2.07 6.42
C THR A 229 -5.18 -2.93 5.32
N GLN A 230 -4.78 -2.75 4.06
CA GLN A 230 -5.28 -3.55 2.94
C GLN A 230 -4.87 -5.02 3.05
N VAL A 231 -3.61 -5.30 3.37
CA VAL A 231 -3.11 -6.67 3.60
C VAL A 231 -3.81 -7.31 4.79
N ASN A 232 -4.01 -6.57 5.88
CA ASN A 232 -4.73 -7.06 7.05
C ASN A 232 -6.17 -7.44 6.70
N THR A 233 -6.84 -6.58 5.94
CA THR A 233 -8.23 -6.79 5.50
C THR A 233 -8.34 -8.05 4.64
N LEU A 234 -7.43 -8.23 3.67
CA LEU A 234 -7.36 -9.43 2.83
C LEU A 234 -7.06 -10.70 3.65
N ALA A 235 -6.12 -10.63 4.59
CA ALA A 235 -5.74 -11.75 5.45
C ALA A 235 -6.92 -12.19 6.31
N ARG A 236 -7.60 -11.24 6.96
CA ARG A 236 -8.80 -11.50 7.77
C ARG A 236 -9.93 -12.06 6.92
N LEU A 237 -10.16 -11.55 5.72
CA LEU A 237 -11.15 -12.11 4.80
C LEU A 237 -10.85 -13.59 4.50
N GLY A 238 -9.59 -13.92 4.20
CA GLY A 238 -9.16 -15.31 3.96
C GLY A 238 -9.32 -16.23 5.16
N ILE A 239 -9.07 -15.74 6.38
CA ILE A 239 -9.27 -16.51 7.61
C ILE A 239 -10.77 -16.79 7.83
N ARG A 240 -11.63 -15.79 7.61
CA ARG A 240 -13.08 -15.95 7.75
C ARG A 240 -13.62 -16.90 6.68
N HIS A 241 -13.17 -16.76 5.43
CA HIS A 241 -13.53 -17.67 4.34
C HIS A 241 -13.11 -19.12 4.63
N HIS A 242 -11.87 -19.34 5.07
CA HIS A 242 -11.38 -20.67 5.46
C HIS A 242 -12.25 -21.29 6.56
N THR A 243 -12.65 -20.47 7.54
CA THR A 243 -13.54 -20.89 8.63
C THR A 243 -14.91 -21.31 8.10
N ALA A 244 -15.52 -20.50 7.24
CA ALA A 244 -16.80 -20.80 6.61
C ALA A 244 -16.75 -22.08 5.77
N LEU A 245 -15.70 -22.25 4.96
CA LEU A 245 -15.51 -23.44 4.12
C LEU A 245 -15.32 -24.71 4.96
N SER A 246 -14.60 -24.60 6.08
CA SER A 246 -14.45 -25.70 7.05
C SER A 246 -15.78 -26.10 7.69
N GLN A 247 -16.61 -25.12 8.08
CA GLN A 247 -17.94 -25.37 8.63
C GLN A 247 -18.87 -26.04 7.62
N TYR A 248 -18.85 -25.58 6.36
CA TYR A 248 -19.61 -26.20 5.26
C TYR A 248 -19.27 -27.68 5.09
N ARG A 249 -17.98 -28.03 5.02
CA ARG A 249 -17.52 -29.42 4.90
C ARG A 249 -17.95 -30.28 6.09
N ALA A 250 -17.88 -29.73 7.30
CA ALA A 250 -18.35 -30.43 8.51
C ALA A 250 -19.87 -30.67 8.47
N ALA A 251 -20.65 -29.76 7.89
CA ALA A 251 -22.09 -29.94 7.71
C ALA A 251 -22.41 -31.00 6.64
N GLU A 252 -21.74 -30.98 5.48
CA GLU A 252 -21.93 -31.98 4.41
C GLU A 252 -21.59 -33.40 4.87
N SER A 253 -20.46 -33.60 5.53
CA SER A 253 -20.08 -34.92 6.07
C SER A 253 -21.05 -35.48 7.11
N ARG A 254 -21.81 -34.63 7.81
CA ARG A 254 -22.89 -35.06 8.73
C ARG A 254 -24.14 -35.50 7.99
N LYS A 255 -24.43 -34.92 6.81
CA LYS A 255 -25.56 -35.31 5.96
C LYS A 255 -25.33 -36.68 5.33
N GLU A 256 -24.10 -36.96 4.84
CA GLU A 256 -23.76 -38.26 4.24
C GLU A 256 -23.82 -39.44 5.21
N ARG A 257 -23.74 -39.18 6.53
CA ARG A 257 -23.80 -40.21 7.58
C ARG A 257 -25.22 -40.52 8.06
N ARG A 258 -26.22 -39.77 7.62
CA ARG A 258 -27.64 -39.94 8.00
C ARG A 258 -28.41 -40.61 6.88
#